data_AF-A0A7S1MMB4-F1
#
_entry.id   AF-A0A7S1MMB4-F1
#
_cell.length_a   1.000
_cell.length_b   1.000
_cell.length_c   1.000
_cell.angle_alpha   90.00
_cell.angle_beta   90.00
_cell.angle_gamma   90.00
#
_symmetry.space_group_name_H-M   'P 1'
#
loop_
_entity.id
_entity.type
_entity.pdbx_description
1 polymer ?
#
loop_
_entity_poly.entity_id
_entity_poly.type
_entity_poly.pdbx_seq_one_letter_code
_entity_poly.pdbx_strand_id
1 'polypeptide(L)'
;AGGLGELPPISFHVQGSSGTRQTLSLPARAYVVRSQVNASTARKLNISTSKRQVCYPALGAMEYTTADNGPVWILGTPLFYEFNVGYDMLATPPAMAFASVGREPCGGCDKKIGLVATAAESNASRAKWPRIISGPSRLPTSIGVHWPM
;
A
#
# COMPACT_ATOMS: atom_id res chain seq x y z
N ALA A 1 14.52 -17.57 15.75
CA ALA A 1 14.22 -16.13 15.65
C ALA A 1 14.22 -15.79 14.17
N GLY A 2 13.11 -15.28 13.65
CA GLY A 2 12.99 -14.83 12.27
C GLY A 2 11.55 -14.43 11.96
N GLY A 3 11.37 -13.25 11.39
CA GLY A 3 10.07 -12.60 11.25
C GLY A 3 10.13 -11.51 10.18
N LEU A 4 9.18 -10.57 10.18
CA LEU A 4 9.14 -9.51 9.16
C LEU A 4 10.40 -8.62 9.12
N GLY A 5 11.22 -8.60 10.18
CA GLY A 5 12.47 -7.84 10.21
C GLY A 5 13.58 -8.40 9.32
N GLU A 6 13.45 -9.62 8.82
CA GLU A 6 14.43 -10.24 7.91
C GLU A 6 14.19 -9.87 6.44
N LEU A 7 12.99 -9.38 6.14
CA LEU A 7 12.61 -9.00 4.78
C LEU A 7 13.07 -7.56 4.49
N PRO A 8 13.70 -7.31 3.33
CA PRO A 8 14.22 -5.99 3.02
C PRO A 8 13.09 -4.98 2.79
N PRO A 9 13.31 -3.69 3.08
CA PRO A 9 12.40 -2.65 2.63
C PRO A 9 12.45 -2.51 1.10
N ILE A 10 11.33 -2.10 0.52
CA ILE A 10 11.24 -1.73 -0.90
C ILE A 10 11.33 -0.22 -1.00
N SER A 11 12.20 0.29 -1.87
CA SER A 11 12.42 1.73 -2.01
C SER A 11 12.03 2.19 -3.41
N PHE A 12 11.18 3.22 -3.48
CA PHE A 12 10.85 3.92 -4.72
C PHE A 12 11.53 5.28 -4.73
N HIS A 13 12.32 5.56 -5.77
CA HIS A 13 12.93 6.86 -5.98
C HIS A 13 12.02 7.67 -6.89
N VAL A 14 11.44 8.75 -6.37
CA VAL A 14 10.52 9.62 -7.09
C VAL A 14 11.09 11.03 -7.20
N GLN A 15 10.71 11.73 -8.26
CA GLN A 15 11.10 13.11 -8.50
C GLN A 15 9.86 13.96 -8.79
N GLY A 16 9.73 15.09 -8.10
CA GLY A 16 8.69 16.08 -8.35
C GLY A 16 9.05 17.02 -9.50
N SER A 17 8.07 17.81 -9.95
CA SER A 17 8.21 18.76 -11.06
C SER A 17 9.28 19.83 -10.83
N SER A 18 9.52 20.22 -9.58
CA SER A 18 10.60 21.14 -9.16
C SER A 18 11.99 20.50 -9.14
N GLY A 19 12.12 19.24 -9.53
CA GLY A 19 13.37 18.47 -9.45
C GLY A 19 13.65 17.86 -8.07
N THR A 20 12.81 18.16 -7.07
CA THR A 20 12.91 17.61 -5.71
C THR A 20 12.83 16.09 -5.74
N ARG A 21 13.83 15.42 -5.16
CA ARG A 21 13.91 13.95 -5.09
C ARG A 21 13.48 13.46 -3.72
N GLN A 22 12.73 12.37 -3.70
CA GLN A 22 12.28 11.71 -2.47
C GLN A 22 12.42 10.20 -2.63
N THR A 23 12.79 9.52 -1.55
CA THR A 23 12.78 8.05 -1.48
C THR A 23 11.61 7.61 -0.60
N LEU A 24 10.68 6.87 -1.18
CA LEU A 24 9.55 6.26 -0.48
C LEU A 24 9.95 4.84 -0.06
N SER A 25 10.09 4.60 1.25
CA SER A 25 10.47 3.29 1.78
C SER A 25 9.26 2.54 2.33
N LEU A 26 9.00 1.36 1.79
CA LEU A 26 7.98 0.42 2.26
C LEU A 26 8.64 -0.71 3.06
N PRO A 27 8.42 -0.78 4.38
CA PRO A 27 8.91 -1.89 5.19
C PRO A 27 8.09 -3.15 4.91
N ALA A 28 8.65 -4.32 5.26
CA ALA A 28 8.02 -5.63 5.06
C ALA A 28 6.57 -5.71 5.53
N ARG A 29 6.24 -5.10 6.67
CA ARG A 29 4.86 -5.05 7.20
C ARG A 29 3.84 -4.39 6.27
N ALA A 30 4.29 -3.49 5.39
CA ALA A 30 3.43 -2.71 4.52
C ALA A 30 3.02 -3.53 3.29
N TYR A 31 3.95 -4.36 2.79
CA TYR A 31 3.75 -5.17 1.60
C TYR A 31 3.55 -6.66 1.88
N VAL A 32 3.72 -7.17 3.10
CA VAL A 32 3.35 -8.55 3.46
C VAL A 32 1.93 -8.56 4.03
N VAL A 33 1.09 -9.40 3.44
CA VAL A 33 -0.29 -9.61 3.90
C VAL A 33 -0.47 -11.03 4.38
N ARG A 34 -1.32 -11.19 5.39
CA ARG A 34 -1.77 -12.46 5.93
C ARG A 34 -3.15 -12.76 5.37
N SER A 35 -3.35 -13.95 4.80
CA SER A 35 -4.69 -14.41 4.40
C SER A 35 -5.04 -15.71 5.12
N GLN A 36 -6.34 -15.90 5.34
CA GLN A 36 -6.88 -17.18 5.79
C GLN A 36 -7.07 -18.10 4.60
N VAL A 37 -6.53 -19.31 4.68
CA VAL A 37 -6.61 -20.29 3.61
C VAL A 37 -7.65 -21.34 3.96
N ASN A 38 -8.68 -21.44 3.13
CA ASN A 38 -9.67 -22.52 3.24
C ASN A 38 -9.04 -23.85 2.82
N ALA A 39 -9.57 -24.97 3.31
CA ALA A 39 -9.02 -26.31 3.04
C ALA A 39 -8.85 -26.62 1.54
N SER A 40 -9.76 -26.12 0.69
CA SER A 40 -9.70 -26.26 -0.77
C SER A 40 -8.50 -25.52 -1.38
N THR A 41 -8.24 -24.29 -0.93
CA THR A 41 -7.08 -23.48 -1.37
C THR A 41 -5.77 -24.02 -0.81
N ALA A 42 -5.78 -24.52 0.42
CA ALA A 42 -4.61 -25.13 1.05
C ALA A 42 -4.15 -26.37 0.27
N ARG A 43 -5.10 -27.21 -0.15
CA ARG A 43 -4.83 -28.37 -1.01
C ARG A 43 -4.27 -27.97 -2.39
N LYS A 44 -4.80 -26.90 -3.01
CA LYS A 44 -4.30 -26.39 -4.31
C LYS A 44 -2.87 -25.84 -4.22
N LEU A 45 -2.53 -25.19 -3.11
CA LEU A 45 -1.20 -24.60 -2.90
C LEU A 45 -0.20 -25.57 -2.23
N ASN A 46 -0.59 -26.84 -2.02
CA ASN A 46 0.18 -27.84 -1.29
C ASN A 46 0.64 -27.36 0.11
N ILE A 47 -0.20 -26.55 0.76
CA ILE A 47 0.03 -26.03 2.11
C ILE A 47 -0.69 -26.96 3.09
N SER A 48 0.01 -27.36 4.15
CA SER A 48 -0.57 -28.20 5.20
C SER A 48 -1.89 -27.59 5.69
N THR A 49 -2.95 -28.39 5.68
CA THR A 49 -4.29 -28.00 6.15
C THR A 49 -4.32 -27.64 7.65
N SER A 50 -3.26 -27.97 8.39
CA SER A 50 -3.05 -27.52 9.77
C SER A 50 -2.80 -26.00 9.87
N LYS A 51 -2.27 -25.37 8.82
CA LYS A 51 -2.00 -23.93 8.77
C LYS A 51 -3.18 -23.20 8.12
N ARG A 52 -4.04 -22.62 8.96
CA ARG A 52 -5.20 -21.80 8.52
C ARG A 52 -4.79 -20.44 7.95
N GLN A 53 -3.52 -20.05 8.03
CA GLN A 53 -3.03 -18.72 7.66
C GLN A 53 -1.72 -18.80 6.88
N VAL A 54 -1.60 -17.95 5.86
CA VAL A 54 -0.40 -17.80 5.05
C VAL A 54 -0.04 -16.33 4.93
N CYS A 55 1.25 -16.04 4.84
CA CYS A 55 1.76 -14.71 4.52
C CYS A 55 2.32 -14.70 3.10
N TYR A 56 2.00 -13.68 2.33
CA TYR A 56 2.54 -13.49 0.97
C TYR A 56 2.69 -11.99 0.68
N PRO A 57 3.56 -11.61 -0.27
CA PRO A 57 3.68 -10.21 -0.68
C PRO A 57 2.42 -9.75 -1.42
N ALA A 58 1.87 -8.61 -1.04
CA ALA A 58 0.86 -7.84 -1.77
C ALA A 58 1.50 -7.04 -2.92
N LEU A 59 2.37 -7.72 -3.68
CA LEU A 59 3.08 -7.22 -4.84
C LEU A 59 2.96 -8.29 -5.91
N GLY A 60 2.72 -7.89 -7.14
CA GLY A 60 2.65 -8.79 -8.27
C GLY A 60 2.99 -8.04 -9.54
N ALA A 61 3.56 -8.76 -10.49
CA ALA A 61 3.61 -8.28 -11.86
C ALA A 61 2.22 -8.42 -12.47
N MET A 62 1.79 -7.39 -13.18
CA MET A 62 0.62 -7.44 -14.04
C MET A 62 1.04 -6.86 -15.38
N GLU A 63 0.86 -7.63 -16.45
CA GLU A 63 1.09 -7.14 -17.81
C GLU A 63 -0.06 -6.19 -18.15
N TYR A 64 0.19 -4.90 -17.97
CA TYR A 64 -0.77 -3.86 -18.29
C TYR A 64 -0.07 -2.67 -18.93
N THR A 65 -0.25 -2.56 -20.24
CA THR A 65 0.24 -1.45 -21.05
C THR A 65 -0.91 -0.51 -21.32
N THR A 66 -0.80 0.73 -20.82
CA THR A 66 -1.77 1.79 -21.12
C THR A 66 -1.56 2.29 -22.55
N ALA A 67 -2.63 2.77 -23.19
CA ALA A 67 -2.57 3.28 -24.57
C ALA A 67 -1.60 4.47 -24.70
N ASP A 68 -1.67 5.42 -23.76
CA ASP A 68 -0.94 6.70 -23.88
C ASP A 68 0.39 6.74 -23.10
N ASN A 69 0.55 5.91 -22.05
CA ASN A 69 1.72 5.98 -21.16
C ASN A 69 2.58 4.71 -21.16
N GLY A 70 2.22 3.69 -21.95
CA GLY A 70 2.93 2.42 -21.98
C GLY A 70 2.80 1.62 -20.67
N PRO A 71 3.81 0.83 -20.28
CA PRO A 71 3.80 0.06 -19.04
C PRO A 71 3.77 0.98 -17.80
N VAL A 72 2.90 0.67 -16.84
CA VAL A 72 2.70 1.49 -15.64
C VAL A 72 2.91 0.72 -14.35
N TRP A 73 3.38 1.42 -13.32
CA TRP A 73 3.38 0.92 -11.95
C TRP A 73 2.07 1.29 -11.27
N ILE A 74 1.34 0.30 -10.75
CA ILE A 74 0.12 0.53 -9.98
C ILE A 74 0.48 0.44 -8.50
N LEU A 75 0.58 1.60 -7.86
CA LEU A 75 0.86 1.69 -6.44
C LEU A 75 -0.46 1.62 -5.65
N GLY A 76 -0.69 0.46 -5.05
CA GLY A 76 -1.93 0.20 -4.31
C GLY A 76 -1.84 0.50 -2.82
N THR A 77 -2.71 -0.19 -2.08
CA THR A 77 -2.89 -0.01 -0.64
C THR A 77 -1.61 -0.07 0.21
N PRO A 78 -0.56 -0.89 -0.09
CA PRO A 78 0.70 -0.85 0.67
C PRO A 78 1.31 0.55 0.80
N LEU A 79 1.22 1.39 -0.24
CA LEU A 79 1.75 2.75 -0.22
C LEU A 79 0.93 3.66 0.71
N PHE A 80 -0.40 3.61 0.60
CA PHE A 80 -1.33 4.47 1.34
C PHE A 80 -1.35 4.24 2.86
N TYR A 81 -0.78 3.15 3.37
CA TYR A 81 -0.64 2.98 4.83
C TYR A 81 0.63 3.59 5.41
N GLU A 82 1.64 3.81 4.58
CA GLU A 82 2.91 4.38 5.03
C GLU A 82 2.99 5.88 4.69
N PHE A 83 2.19 6.34 3.71
CA PHE A 83 2.17 7.72 3.24
C PHE A 83 0.75 8.28 3.09
N ASN A 84 0.55 9.51 3.55
CA ASN A 84 -0.52 10.37 3.04
C ASN A 84 -0.13 10.79 1.63
N VAL A 85 -1.05 10.60 0.69
CA VAL A 85 -0.84 10.95 -0.72
C VAL A 85 -1.75 12.13 -1.06
N GLY A 86 -1.13 13.26 -1.41
CA GLY A 86 -1.82 14.44 -1.91
C GLY A 86 -1.85 14.42 -3.43
N TYR A 87 -2.99 14.74 -4.01
CA TYR A 87 -3.18 14.90 -5.45
C TYR A 87 -3.50 16.36 -5.75
N ASP A 88 -2.62 17.04 -6.47
CA ASP A 88 -2.85 18.38 -6.97
C ASP A 88 -3.27 18.29 -8.44
N MET A 89 -4.58 18.35 -8.66
CA MET A 89 -5.19 18.29 -9.99
C MET A 89 -5.18 19.64 -10.71
N LEU A 90 -4.88 20.73 -10.00
CA LEU A 90 -4.86 22.10 -10.54
C LEU A 90 -3.45 22.51 -10.99
N ALA A 91 -2.41 21.87 -10.46
CA ALA A 91 -1.06 21.99 -10.97
C ALA A 91 -0.98 21.61 -12.47
N THR A 92 -0.10 22.28 -13.20
CA THR A 92 0.19 21.99 -14.61
C THR A 92 1.68 21.66 -14.77
N PRO A 93 2.07 20.39 -14.98
CA PRO A 93 1.21 19.19 -15.01
C PRO A 93 0.66 18.83 -13.61
N PRO A 94 -0.41 18.02 -13.54
CA PRO A 94 -0.90 17.48 -12.27
C PRO A 94 0.22 16.82 -11.46
N ALA A 95 0.18 17.01 -10.15
CA ALA A 95 1.28 16.62 -9.27
C ALA A 95 0.80 15.74 -8.10
N MET A 96 1.73 14.98 -7.54
CA MET A 96 1.50 14.18 -6.34
C MET A 96 2.52 14.53 -5.26
N ALA A 97 2.08 14.48 -4.00
CA ALA A 97 2.93 14.67 -2.83
C ALA A 97 2.81 13.49 -1.87
N PHE A 98 3.92 13.13 -1.21
CA PHE A 98 3.98 12.01 -0.27
C PHE A 98 4.50 12.49 1.09
N ALA A 99 3.66 12.40 2.11
CA ALA A 99 4.05 12.65 3.50
C ALA A 99 3.95 11.37 4.32
N SER A 100 4.96 11.04 5.12
CA SER A 100 4.92 9.81 5.92
C SER A 100 3.84 9.91 7.00
N VAL A 101 2.99 8.89 7.12
CA VAL A 101 1.96 8.81 8.18
C VAL A 101 2.57 8.86 9.59
N GLY A 102 3.81 8.40 9.74
CA GLY A 102 4.52 8.47 11.02
C GLY A 102 4.94 9.90 11.43
N ARG A 103 5.07 10.81 10.47
CA ARG A 103 5.39 12.22 10.72
C ARG A 103 4.15 13.10 10.73
N GLU A 104 3.23 12.82 9.81
CA GLU A 104 1.96 13.52 9.66
C GLU A 104 0.84 12.49 9.73
N PRO A 105 0.27 12.20 10.90
CA PRO A 105 -0.88 11.33 11.00
C PRO A 105 -2.07 11.92 10.24
N CYS A 106 -2.91 11.06 9.66
CA CYS A 106 -4.15 11.53 9.06
C CYS A 106 -5.02 12.27 10.10
N GLY A 107 -5.60 13.41 9.72
CA GLY A 107 -6.35 14.27 10.63
C GLY A 107 -5.51 15.25 11.46
N GLY A 108 -4.23 15.43 11.14
CA GLY A 108 -3.31 16.37 11.81
C GLY A 108 -3.39 17.82 11.35
N CYS A 109 -4.42 18.24 10.61
CA CYS A 109 -4.67 19.66 10.36
C CYS A 109 -5.08 20.35 11.66
N ASP A 110 -4.77 21.66 11.79
CA ASP A 110 -5.09 22.49 12.96
C ASP A 110 -6.41 22.06 13.61
N LYS A 111 -6.39 21.81 14.93
CA LYS A 111 -7.50 21.26 15.74
C LYS A 111 -8.79 22.09 15.73
N LYS A 112 -8.85 23.13 14.90
CA LYS A 112 -10.00 23.99 14.65
C LYS A 112 -10.51 23.71 13.23
N ILE A 113 -11.27 22.64 13.05
CA ILE A 113 -12.40 22.42 12.10
C ILE A 113 -12.68 20.89 12.09
N GLY A 114 -13.95 20.49 12.25
CA GLY A 114 -14.44 19.11 12.49
C GLY A 114 -14.11 18.07 11.40
N LEU A 115 -14.48 16.80 11.49
CA LEU A 115 -15.62 16.11 12.10
C LEU A 115 -15.18 14.64 12.31
N VAL A 116 -15.41 14.05 13.49
CA VAL A 116 -15.21 12.61 13.83
C VAL A 116 -13.84 12.00 13.47
N ALA A 117 -12.80 12.40 14.20
CA ALA A 117 -11.70 11.49 14.52
C ALA A 117 -11.23 11.83 15.93
N THR A 118 -11.62 11.02 16.92
CA THR A 118 -10.92 11.02 18.20
C THR A 118 -9.47 10.68 17.90
N ALA A 119 -8.59 11.67 18.03
CA ALA A 119 -7.15 11.50 17.92
C ALA A 119 -6.73 10.47 18.98
N ALA A 120 -6.60 9.22 18.56
CA ALA A 120 -5.93 8.22 19.39
C ALA A 120 -4.45 8.58 19.36
N GLU A 121 -3.93 9.04 20.49
CA GLU A 121 -2.50 9.18 20.74
C GLU A 121 -1.81 7.86 20.37
N SER A 122 -1.09 7.86 19.24
CA SER A 122 -0.34 6.69 18.80
C SER A 122 0.92 6.58 19.65
N ASN A 123 0.76 6.00 20.84
CA ASN A 123 1.86 5.65 21.71
C ASN A 123 2.79 4.66 20.99
N ALA A 124 4.08 4.84 21.19
CA ALA A 124 5.15 4.13 20.51
C ALA A 124 5.06 2.60 20.63
N SER A 125 5.56 1.92 19.59
CA SER A 125 6.07 0.54 19.60
C SER A 125 5.13 -0.60 20.02
N ARG A 126 3.89 -0.65 19.52
CA ARG A 126 3.32 -1.97 19.20
C ARG A 126 3.93 -2.45 17.89
N ALA A 127 4.58 -3.61 17.90
CA ALA A 127 5.05 -4.27 16.69
C ALA A 127 3.88 -4.29 15.69
N LYS A 128 3.96 -3.47 14.63
CA LYS A 128 2.89 -3.32 13.65
C LYS A 128 2.80 -4.63 12.86
N TRP A 129 1.77 -5.43 13.15
CA TRP A 129 1.54 -6.72 12.51
C TRP A 129 1.13 -6.52 11.04
N PRO A 130 1.47 -7.49 10.16
CA PRO A 130 1.05 -7.44 8.77
C PRO A 130 -0.48 -7.53 8.69
N ARG A 131 -1.05 -6.88 7.68
CA ARG A 131 -2.52 -6.78 7.52
C ARG A 131 -3.13 -8.14 7.25
N ILE A 132 -4.33 -8.35 7.78
CA ILE A 132 -5.10 -9.59 7.56
C ILE A 132 -6.17 -9.31 6.51
N ILE A 133 -6.15 -10.09 5.43
CA ILE A 133 -7.20 -10.08 4.41
C ILE A 133 -8.10 -11.28 4.69
N SER A 134 -9.40 -11.01 4.84
CA SER A 134 -10.44 -12.04 4.90
C SER A 134 -10.94 -12.34 3.50
N GLY A 135 -10.97 -13.62 3.13
CA GLY A 135 -11.37 -14.07 1.80
C GLY A 135 -10.25 -14.09 0.76
N PRO A 136 -10.56 -14.54 -0.47
CA PRO A 136 -9.59 -14.63 -1.55
C PRO A 136 -9.12 -13.24 -2.00
N SER A 137 -7.84 -13.14 -2.38
CA SER A 137 -7.28 -11.93 -2.98
C SER A 137 -8.05 -11.56 -4.24
N ARG A 138 -8.46 -10.29 -4.33
CA ARG A 138 -9.05 -9.75 -5.55
C ARG A 138 -7.92 -9.36 -6.48
N LEU A 139 -7.85 -9.98 -7.64
CA LEU A 139 -6.98 -9.53 -8.72
C LEU A 139 -7.77 -8.53 -9.58
N PRO A 140 -7.18 -7.41 -10.00
CA PRO A 140 -7.79 -6.56 -11.01
C PRO A 140 -8.04 -7.38 -12.27
N THR A 141 -9.29 -7.51 -12.70
CA THR A 141 -9.65 -8.26 -13.92
C THR A 141 -9.61 -7.37 -15.16
N SER A 142 -9.75 -6.06 -14.98
CA SER A 142 -9.57 -5.02 -15.98
C SER A 142 -9.46 -3.65 -15.28
N ILE A 143 -8.58 -2.78 -15.78
CA ILE A 143 -8.59 -1.36 -15.43
C ILE A 143 -9.25 -0.66 -16.62
N GLY A 144 -10.43 -0.09 -16.40
CA GLY A 144 -11.13 0.67 -17.44
C GLY A 144 -10.45 2.01 -17.64
N VAL A 145 -9.66 2.15 -18.70
CA VAL A 145 -9.04 3.43 -19.12
C VAL A 145 -9.88 4.20 -20.14
N HIS A 146 -11.14 3.83 -20.35
CA HIS A 146 -12.06 4.65 -21.14
C HIS A 146 -12.51 5.85 -20.31
N TRP A 147 -11.71 6.91 -20.31
CA TRP A 147 -12.21 8.25 -20.03
C TRP A 147 -12.96 8.76 -21.26
N PRO A 148 -14.19 9.29 -21.14
CA PRO A 148 -14.79 10.04 -22.21
C PRO A 148 -14.00 11.35 -22.37
N MET A 149 -13.51 11.59 -23.59
CA MET A 149 -13.10 12.94 -24.02
C MET A 149 -14.33 13.84 -24.13
#